data_AF-A0A8S9ZPA6-F1
#
_entry.id   AF-A0A8S9ZPA6-F1
#
_cell.length_a   1.000
_cell.length_b   1.000
_cell.length_c   1.000
_cell.angle_alpha   90.00
_cell.angle_beta   90.00
_cell.angle_gamma   90.00
#
_symmetry.space_group_name_H-M   'P 1'
#
loop_
_entity.id
_entity.type
_entity.pdbx_description
1 polymer ?
#
loop_
_entity_poly.entity_id
_entity_poly.type
_entity_poly.pdbx_seq_one_letter_code
_entity_poly.pdbx_strand_id
1 'polypeptide(L)'
;IIYLISIIFYNFYYKRKRLPPGPTPLPFFGNSFTLMKNPPGEDIFLYWRQRFGPIFTFWLGETPIVCIADYNKIVEYYQRGGEAFAGRHAIG
;
A
#
# COMPACT_ATOMS: atom_id res chain seq x y z
N ILE A 1 -3.09 -25.37 -14.56
CA ILE A 1 -2.26 -25.41 -13.34
C ILE A 1 -1.10 -24.41 -13.41
N ILE A 2 -0.21 -24.50 -14.40
CA ILE A 2 0.93 -23.56 -14.55
C ILE A 2 0.46 -22.11 -14.63
N TYR A 3 -0.51 -21.81 -15.50
CA TYR A 3 -1.07 -20.46 -15.65
C TYR A 3 -1.62 -19.89 -14.32
N LEU A 4 -2.34 -20.72 -13.56
CA LEU A 4 -2.88 -20.34 -12.26
C LEU A 4 -1.76 -20.05 -11.24
N ILE A 5 -0.72 -20.89 -11.21
CA ILE A 5 0.46 -20.69 -10.36
C ILE A 5 1.19 -19.40 -10.76
N SER A 6 1.35 -19.13 -12.05
CA SER A 6 1.95 -17.89 -12.55
C SER A 6 1.17 -16.65 -12.11
N ILE A 7 -0.17 -16.69 -12.18
CA ILE A 7 -1.02 -15.58 -11.70
C ILE A 7 -0.85 -15.37 -10.19
N ILE A 8 -0.86 -16.45 -9.40
CA ILE A 8 -0.69 -16.37 -7.95
C ILE A 8 0.70 -15.81 -7.61
N PHE A 9 1.76 -16.35 -8.23
CA PHE A 9 3.12 -15.87 -8.05
C PHE A 9 3.26 -14.39 -8.44
N TYR A 10 2.67 -13.98 -9.56
CA TYR A 10 2.70 -12.61 -10.01
C TYR A 10 2.00 -11.67 -8.99
N ASN A 11 0.79 -12.03 -8.57
CA ASN A 11 -0.05 -11.22 -7.69
C ASN A 11 0.48 -11.13 -6.25
N PHE A 12 0.98 -12.24 -5.70
CA PHE A 12 1.35 -12.30 -4.30
C PHE A 12 2.84 -12.10 -4.04
N TYR A 13 3.70 -12.28 -5.05
CA TYR A 13 5.16 -12.16 -4.90
C TYR A 13 5.77 -11.13 -5.85
N TYR A 14 5.71 -11.35 -7.17
CA TYR A 14 6.51 -10.57 -8.12
C TYR A 14 6.18 -9.07 -8.08
N LYS A 15 4.90 -8.71 -8.07
CA LYS A 15 4.46 -7.30 -8.06
C LYS A 15 4.74 -6.57 -6.74
N ARG A 16 5.08 -7.30 -5.67
CA ARG A 16 5.27 -6.77 -4.30
C ARG A 16 6.74 -6.74 -3.85
N LYS A 17 7.64 -7.44 -4.55
CA LYS A 17 9.01 -7.72 -4.08
C LYS A 17 9.92 -6.51 -3.84
N ARG A 18 9.57 -5.32 -4.36
CA ARG A 18 10.34 -4.06 -4.21
C ARG A 18 9.60 -2.99 -3.41
N LEU A 19 8.48 -3.35 -2.79
CA LEU A 19 7.65 -2.41 -2.04
C LEU A 19 7.85 -2.66 -0.54
N PRO A 20 7.65 -1.63 0.30
CA PRO A 20 7.54 -1.81 1.75
C PRO A 20 6.52 -2.90 2.10
N PRO A 21 6.69 -3.59 3.26
CA PRO A 21 5.75 -4.60 3.72
C PRO A 21 4.34 -4.03 3.88
N GLY A 22 3.33 -4.88 3.91
CA GLY A 22 1.96 -4.41 4.07
C GLY A 22 0.91 -5.51 3.96
N PRO A 23 -0.36 -5.15 4.15
CA PRO A 23 -1.46 -6.10 4.07
C PRO A 23 -1.47 -6.81 2.71
N THR A 24 -1.78 -8.10 2.73
CA THR A 24 -1.88 -8.87 1.48
C THR A 24 -3.12 -8.44 0.70
N PRO A 25 -2.98 -8.00 -0.56
CA PRO A 25 -4.11 -7.60 -1.38
C PRO A 25 -4.88 -8.81 -1.91
N LEU A 26 -6.18 -8.65 -2.13
CA LEU A 26 -6.95 -9.55 -2.97
C LEU A 26 -6.58 -9.30 -4.45
N PRO A 27 -6.55 -10.34 -5.31
CA PRO A 27 -6.37 -10.15 -6.75
C PRO A 27 -7.41 -9.16 -7.29
N PHE A 28 -7.00 -8.24 -8.17
CA PHE A 28 -7.82 -7.20 -8.82
C PHE A 28 -8.39 -6.10 -7.91
N PHE A 29 -8.76 -6.41 -6.66
CA PHE A 29 -9.43 -5.47 -5.76
C PHE A 29 -8.50 -4.79 -4.76
N GLY A 30 -7.30 -5.34 -4.54
CA GLY A 30 -6.38 -4.82 -3.53
C GLY A 30 -6.92 -5.01 -2.11
N ASN A 31 -6.80 -3.98 -1.30
CA ASN A 31 -7.31 -3.89 0.08
C ASN A 31 -8.61 -3.09 0.18
N SER A 32 -9.27 -2.78 -0.94
CA SER A 32 -10.46 -1.93 -0.99
C SER A 32 -11.59 -2.44 -0.10
N PHE A 33 -11.86 -3.75 -0.09
CA PHE A 33 -12.87 -4.33 0.80
C PHE A 33 -12.55 -4.14 2.29
N THR A 34 -11.26 -4.21 2.67
CA THR A 34 -10.84 -3.97 4.05
C THR A 34 -11.07 -2.51 4.43
N LEU A 35 -10.79 -1.57 3.52
CA LEU A 35 -11.02 -0.14 3.74
C LEU A 35 -12.52 0.19 3.82
N MET A 36 -13.34 -0.35 2.91
CA MET A 36 -14.79 -0.15 2.92
C MET A 36 -15.48 -0.65 4.20
N LYS A 37 -14.92 -1.68 4.84
CA LYS A 37 -15.46 -2.22 6.10
C LYS A 37 -15.06 -1.42 7.34
N ASN A 38 -14.10 -0.51 7.22
CA ASN A 38 -13.58 0.25 8.36
C ASN A 38 -13.64 1.78 8.09
N PRO A 39 -14.80 2.39 7.79
CA PRO A 39 -14.89 3.84 7.67
C PRO A 39 -14.68 4.50 9.04
N PRO A 40 -13.93 5.62 9.16
CA PRO A 40 -13.32 6.45 8.10
C PRO A 40 -11.93 5.98 7.62
N GLY A 41 -11.40 4.88 8.16
CA GLY A 41 -10.13 4.24 7.74
C GLY A 41 -9.01 4.34 8.78
N GLU A 42 -9.15 5.20 9.79
CA GLU A 42 -8.10 5.46 10.77
C GLU A 42 -7.65 4.20 11.52
N ASP A 43 -8.60 3.44 12.07
CA ASP A 43 -8.32 2.23 12.84
C ASP A 43 -7.53 1.20 12.03
N ILE A 44 -7.86 1.03 10.75
CA ILE A 44 -7.18 0.06 9.90
C ILE A 44 -5.76 0.52 9.55
N PHE A 45 -5.54 1.82 9.35
CA PHE A 45 -4.21 2.36 9.13
C PHE A 45 -3.34 2.29 10.40
N LEU A 46 -3.91 2.54 11.58
CA LEU A 46 -3.22 2.35 12.86
C LEU A 46 -2.84 0.88 13.09
N TYR A 47 -3.76 -0.03 12.79
CA TYR A 47 -3.52 -1.48 12.86
C TYR A 47 -2.40 -1.90 11.90
N TRP A 48 -2.43 -1.44 10.65
CA TRP A 48 -1.38 -1.73 9.67
C TRP A 48 -0.04 -1.13 10.06
N ARG A 49 -0.02 0.10 10.59
CA ARG A 49 1.20 0.71 11.14
C ARG A 49 1.79 -0.14 12.25
N GLN A 50 0.96 -0.62 13.18
CA GLN A 50 1.43 -1.48 14.27
C GLN A 50 1.97 -2.82 13.76
N ARG A 51 1.35 -3.38 12.71
CA ARG A 51 1.69 -4.71 12.18
C ARG A 51 2.85 -4.71 11.19
N PHE A 52 2.97 -3.70 10.34
CA PHE A 52 3.93 -3.64 9.23
C PHE A 52 5.00 -2.57 9.41
N GLY A 53 4.85 -1.69 10.40
CA GLY A 53 5.76 -0.60 10.68
C GLY A 53 5.28 0.76 10.17
N PRO A 54 6.08 1.82 10.39
CA PRO A 54 5.72 3.20 10.07
C PRO A 54 5.60 3.49 8.56
N ILE A 55 6.13 2.61 7.70
CA ILE A 55 6.04 2.73 6.25
C ILE A 55 5.54 1.40 5.71
N PHE A 56 4.37 1.40 5.08
CA PHE A 56 3.76 0.18 4.57
C PHE A 56 3.05 0.40 3.24
N THR A 57 2.84 -0.68 2.50
CA THR A 57 2.16 -0.64 1.20
C THR A 57 0.80 -1.30 1.29
N PHE A 58 -0.27 -0.58 0.95
CA PHE A 58 -1.59 -1.16 0.69
C PHE A 58 -1.96 -0.95 -0.78
N TRP A 59 -2.95 -1.69 -1.28
CA TRP A 59 -3.33 -1.66 -2.69
C TRP A 59 -4.76 -1.16 -2.84
N LEU A 60 -5.01 -0.27 -3.79
CA LEU A 60 -6.34 0.07 -4.26
C LEU A 60 -6.49 -0.48 -5.67
N GLY A 61 -7.28 -1.55 -5.82
CA GLY A 61 -7.28 -2.33 -7.05
C GLY A 61 -5.90 -2.92 -7.36
N GLU A 62 -5.37 -2.61 -8.55
CA GLU A 62 -4.02 -2.98 -8.99
C GLU A 62 -2.97 -1.88 -8.75
N THR A 63 -3.34 -0.78 -8.08
CA THR A 63 -2.44 0.34 -7.80
C THR A 63 -1.86 0.23 -6.39
N PRO A 64 -0.52 0.12 -6.23
CA PRO A 64 0.11 0.14 -4.92
C PRO A 64 0.21 1.57 -4.37
N ILE A 65 -0.08 1.72 -3.08
CA ILE A 65 0.03 2.97 -2.34
C ILE A 65 0.96 2.76 -1.15
N VAL A 66 2.04 3.52 -1.12
CA VAL A 66 2.98 3.57 0.00
C VAL A 66 2.47 4.62 1.00
N CYS A 67 2.09 4.15 2.18
CA CYS A 67 1.69 4.99 3.30
C CYS A 67 2.89 5.24 4.21
N ILE A 68 3.13 6.50 4.55
CA ILE A 68 4.08 6.91 5.58
C ILE A 68 3.26 7.38 6.77
N ALA A 69 3.25 6.59 7.83
CA ALA A 69 2.49 6.82 9.06
C ALA A 69 3.40 7.20 10.24
N ASP A 70 4.47 7.96 9.95
CA ASP A 70 5.42 8.52 10.91
C ASP A 70 5.71 9.99 10.58
N TYR A 71 5.51 10.86 11.57
CA TYR A 71 5.61 12.31 11.41
C TYR A 71 7.01 12.75 11.01
N ASN A 72 8.04 12.23 11.68
CA ASN A 72 9.43 12.63 11.42
C ASN A 72 9.84 12.25 10.00
N LYS A 73 9.42 11.07 9.52
CA LYS A 73 9.65 10.62 8.14
C LYS A 73 8.93 11.48 7.11
N ILE A 74 7.67 11.86 7.36
CA ILE A 74 6.94 12.77 6.46
C ILE A 74 7.70 14.08 6.30
N VAL A 75 8.13 14.69 7.40
CA VAL A 75 8.90 15.95 7.38
C VAL A 75 10.23 15.77 6.62
N GLU A 76 10.96 14.69 6.89
CA GLU A 76 12.22 14.37 6.22
C GLU A 76 12.05 14.24 4.70
N TYR A 77 11.05 13.47 4.24
CA TYR A 77 10.81 13.26 2.81
C TYR A 77 10.32 14.52 2.10
N TYR A 78 9.46 15.29 2.77
CA TYR A 78 8.97 16.56 2.25
C TYR A 78 10.10 17.57 2.06
N GLN A 79 11.02 17.67 3.03
CA GLN A 79 12.17 18.58 2.95
C GLN A 79 13.21 18.14 1.90
N ARG A 80 13.48 16.84 1.77
CA ARG A 80 14.54 16.33 0.88
C ARG A 80 14.11 16.21 -0.58
N GLY A 81 12.82 16.14 -0.86
CA GLY A 81 12.33 15.83 -2.21
C GLY A 81 10.88 16.20 -2.44
N GLY A 82 10.40 17.30 -1.84
CA GLY A 82 9.00 17.73 -1.92
C GLY A 82 8.43 17.71 -3.35
N GLU A 83 9.20 18.08 -4.37
CA GLU A 83 8.78 18.01 -5.77
C GLU A 83 8.48 16.58 -6.25
N ALA A 84 9.27 15.59 -5.82
CA ALA A 84 9.04 14.18 -6.16
C ALA A 84 7.76 13.61 -5.52
N PHE A 85 7.29 14.21 -4.41
CA PHE A 85 6.07 13.83 -3.70
C PHE A 85 4.89 14.77 -3.96
N ALA A 86 5.08 15.87 -4.71
CA ALA A 86 4.05 16.86 -5.00
C ALA A 86 3.07 16.41 -6.11
N GLY A 87 3.40 15.33 -6.84
CA GLY A 87 2.56 14.78 -7.88
C GLY A 87 1.20 14.31 -7.35
N ARG A 88 0.11 14.75 -7.99
CA ARG A 88 -1.24 14.25 -7.71
C ARG A 88 -1.58 13.14 -8.70
N HIS A 89 -1.46 11.90 -8.25
CA HIS A 89 -2.05 10.78 -8.99
C HIS A 89 -3.52 10.65 -8.61
N ALA A 90 -4.42 11.02 -9.52
CA ALA A 90 -5.85 10.74 -9.36
C ALA A 90 -6.07 9.26 -9.66
N ILE A 91 -6.64 8.54 -8.69
CA ILE A 91 -7.06 7.15 -8.86
C ILE A 91 -8.40 7.21 -9.59
N GLY A 92 -8.37 7.03 -10.91
CA GLY A 92 -9.54 7.00 -11.79
C GLY A 92 -10.14 5.62 -11.93
#